data_AF-A0A2V8DVK0-F1
#
_entry.id   AF-A0A2V8DVK0-F1
#
_cell.length_a   1.000
_cell.length_b   1.000
_cell.length_c   1.000
_cell.angle_alpha   90.00
_cell.angle_beta   90.00
_cell.angle_gamma   90.00
#
_symmetry.space_group_name_H-M   'P 1'
#
loop_
_entity.id
_entity.type
_entity.pdbx_description
1 polymer ?
#
loop_
_entity_poly.entity_id
_entity_poly.type
_entity_poly.pdbx_seq_one_letter_code
_entity_poly.pdbx_strand_id
1 'polypeptide(L)' 'MIDHSKLPNSFEFVVTAGARARQLMAGSIPRVVVGEHKKTTVAQQEVMTKVIEKIEREESGS' A
#
# COMPACT_ATOMS: atom_id res chain seq x y z
N MET A 1 -8.69 12.81 -5.91
CA MET A 1 -7.28 12.66 -6.36
C MET A 1 -6.42 12.80 -5.11
N ILE A 2 -5.49 11.86 -4.87
CA ILE A 2 -4.65 11.90 -3.66
C ILE A 2 -3.69 13.09 -3.77
N ASP A 3 -3.44 13.78 -2.65
CA ASP A 3 -2.47 14.86 -2.57
C ASP A 3 -1.08 14.27 -2.29
N HIS A 4 -0.22 14.28 -3.29
CA HIS A 4 1.11 13.66 -3.22
C HIS A 4 2.14 14.55 -2.53
N SER A 5 1.82 15.83 -2.27
CA SER A 5 2.74 16.78 -1.62
C SER A 5 3.03 16.44 -0.15
N LYS A 6 2.18 15.60 0.46
CA LYS A 6 2.29 15.13 1.84
C LYS A 6 3.01 13.80 1.98
N LEU A 7 3.48 13.22 0.87
CA LEU A 7 4.22 11.96 0.88
C LEU A 7 5.72 12.26 0.97
N PRO A 8 6.42 11.81 2.03
CA PRO A 8 7.85 12.06 2.18
C PRO A 8 8.68 11.49 1.01
N ASN A 9 8.15 10.46 0.33
CA ASN A 9 8.70 9.93 -0.92
C ASN A 9 7.57 9.38 -1.81
N SER A 10 7.26 10.09 -2.90
CA SER A 10 6.19 9.72 -3.83
C SER A 10 6.47 8.41 -4.58
N PHE A 11 7.74 8.10 -4.88
CA PHE A 11 8.10 6.86 -5.56
C PHE A 11 7.89 5.65 -4.65
N GLU A 12 8.37 5.71 -3.41
CA GLU A 12 8.16 4.64 -2.43
C GLU A 12 6.69 4.41 -2.12
N PHE A 13 5.90 5.49 -2.05
CA PHE A 13 4.45 5.37 -1.91
C PHE A 13 3.83 4.58 -3.05
N VAL A 14 4.13 4.92 -4.30
CA VAL A 14 3.56 4.24 -5.48
C VAL A 14 4.01 2.78 -5.53
N VAL A 15 5.28 2.49 -5.26
CA VAL A 15 5.81 1.12 -5.25
C VAL A 15 5.12 0.28 -4.17
N THR A 16 4.99 0.81 -2.95
CA THR A 16 4.35 0.12 -1.82
C THR A 16 2.86 -0.10 -2.08
N ALA A 17 2.14 0.94 -2.53
CA ALA A 17 0.72 0.84 -2.86
C ALA A 17 0.47 -0.11 -4.04
N GLY A 18 1.34 -0.13 -5.04
CA GLY A 18 1.28 -1.08 -6.16
C GLY A 18 1.49 -2.53 -5.73
N ALA A 19 2.48 -2.78 -4.87
CA ALA A 19 2.69 -4.10 -4.27
C ALA A 19 1.47 -4.55 -3.45
N ARG A 20 0.91 -3.64 -2.65
CA ARG A 20 -0.28 -3.92 -1.85
C ARG A 20 -1.52 -4.18 -2.70
N ALA A 21 -1.74 -3.43 -3.78
CA ALA A 21 -2.84 -3.67 -4.71
C ALA A 21 -2.79 -5.08 -5.30
N ARG A 22 -1.58 -5.59 -5.62
CA ARG A 22 -1.40 -6.99 -6.07
C ARG A 22 -1.81 -8.01 -5.02
N GLN A 23 -1.49 -7.77 -3.75
CA GLN A 23 -1.93 -8.64 -2.65
C GLN A 23 -3.47 -8.67 -2.53
N LEU A 24 -4.12 -7.51 -2.61
CA LEU A 24 -5.60 -7.43 -2.60
C LEU A 24 -6.20 -8.11 -3.83
N MET A 25 -5.56 -7.99 -4.99
CA MET A 25 -5.98 -8.70 -6.22
C MET A 25 -5.89 -10.21 -6.06
N ALA A 26 -4.86 -10.70 -5.36
CA ALA A 26 -4.68 -12.11 -5.00
C ALA A 26 -5.58 -12.61 -3.85
N GLY A 27 -6.46 -11.77 -3.30
CA GLY A 27 -7.41 -12.17 -2.25
C GLY A 27 -7.00 -11.83 -0.81
N SER A 28 -5.94 -11.04 -0.61
CA SER A 28 -5.63 -10.49 0.72
C SER A 28 -6.78 -9.62 1.24
N ILE A 29 -6.98 -9.64 2.55
CA ILE A 29 -8.01 -8.87 3.24
C ILE A 29 -7.57 -7.40 3.37
N PRO A 30 -8.43 -6.42 3.01
CA PRO A 30 -8.24 -5.01 3.32
C PRO A 30 -8.21 -4.75 4.83
N ARG A 31 -7.31 -3.87 5.29
CA ARG A 31 -7.20 -3.44 6.69
C ARG A 31 -7.90 -2.11 6.98
N VAL A 32 -8.25 -1.36 5.93
CA VAL A 32 -9.11 -0.18 6.04
C VAL A 32 -10.51 -0.54 5.55
N VAL A 33 -11.53 -0.11 6.29
CA VAL A 33 -12.92 -0.23 5.85
C VAL A 33 -13.16 0.85 4.81
N VAL A 34 -13.04 0.44 3.56
CA VAL A 34 -13.46 1.20 2.41
C VAL A 34 -14.71 0.51 1.91
N GLY A 35 -15.76 1.27 1.61
CA GLY A 35 -16.93 0.74 0.90
C GLY A 35 -16.54 0.17 -0.47
N GLU A 36 -17.46 0.16 -1.44
CA GLU A 36 -17.08 -0.28 -2.80
C GLU A 36 -16.08 0.69 -3.45
N HIS A 37 -14.79 0.38 -3.30
CA HIS A 37 -13.68 1.07 -3.93
C HIS A 37 -12.80 0.07 -4.68
N LYS A 38 -12.16 0.53 -5.76
CA LYS A 38 -11.18 -0.27 -6.48
C LYS A 38 -10.04 -0.66 -5.54
N LYS A 39 -9.51 -1.88 -5.69
CA LYS A 39 -8.40 -2.42 -4.89
C LYS A 39 -7.17 -1.50 -4.88
N THR A 40 -6.93 -0.75 -5.94
CA THR A 40 -5.87 0.27 -6.01
C THR A 40 -6.10 1.45 -5.08
N THR A 41 -7.33 1.95 -4.98
CA THR A 41 -7.71 3.01 -4.04
C THR A 41 -7.59 2.54 -2.60
N VAL A 42 -8.03 1.31 -2.33
CA VAL A 42 -7.88 0.67 -1.00
C VAL A 42 -6.40 0.62 -0.60
N ALA A 43 -5.54 0.08 -1.47
CA ALA A 43 -4.11 -0.04 -1.21
C ALA A 43 -3.42 1.32 -0.97
N GLN A 44 -3.78 2.35 -1.75
CA GLN A 44 -3.25 3.70 -1.55
C GLN A 44 -3.65 4.27 -0.18
N GLN A 45 -4.88 4.05 0.26
CA GLN A 45 -5.33 4.49 1.58
C GLN A 45 -4.63 3.72 2.71
N GLU A 46 -4.47 2.41 2.59
CA GLU A 46 -3.75 1.60 3.58
C GLU A 46 -2.30 2.07 3.78
N VAL A 47 -1.61 2.41 2.69
CA VAL A 47 -0.24 2.92 2.75
C VAL A 47 -0.19 4.35 3.28
N MET A 48 -1.10 5.22 2.84
CA MET A 48 -1.15 6.62 3.29
C MET A 48 -1.46 6.73 4.79
N THR A 49 -2.29 5.82 5.31
CA THR A 49 -2.64 5.73 6.74
C THR A 49 -1.63 4.94 7.57
N LYS A 50 -0.55 4.44 6.96
CA LYS A 50 0.49 3.60 7.59
C LYS A 50 -0.03 2.31 8.23
N VAL A 51 -1.23 1.85 7.83
CA VAL A 51 -1.78 0.55 8.24
C VAL A 51 -1.06 -0.60 7.52
N ILE A 52 -0.46 -0.28 6.37
CA ILE A 52 0.44 -1.14 5.60
C ILE A 52 1.75 -0.38 5.37
N GLU A 53 2.87 -1.03 5.67
CA GLU A 53 4.22 -0.52 5.46
C GLU A 53 5.08 -1.55 4.73
N LYS A 54 6.12 -1.08 4.05
CA LYS A 54 7.12 -1.94 3.41
C LYS A 54 7.90 -2.66 4.51
N ILE A 55 7.96 -3.98 4.44
CA ILE A 55 8.84 -4.78 5.29
C ILE A 55 10.19 -4.88 4.56
N GLU A 56 11.27 -4.51 5.25
CA GLU A 56 12.61 -4.76 4.73
C GLU A 56 12.90 -6.25 4.81
N ARG A 57 13.37 -6.84 3.71
CA ARG A 57 13.92 -8.19 3.76
C ARG A 57 15.24 -8.06 4.51
N GLU A 58 15.29 -8.55 5.75
CA GLU A 58 16.58 -8.92 6.32
C GLU A 58 17.15 -9.99 5.38
N GLU A 59 18.26 -9.69 4.72
CA GLU A 59 19.06 -10.69 4.04
C GLU A 59 19.49 -11.69 5.11
N SER A 60 18.67 -12.71 5.35
CA SER A 60 19.10 -13.91 6.05
C SER A 60 20.16 -14.54 5.17
N GLY A 61 21.41 -14.16 5.43
CA GLY A 61 22.58 -14.75 4.82
C GLY A 61 22.51 -16.27 5.00
N SER A 62 22.64 -16.98 3.89
CA SER A 62 22.89 -18.41 3.84
C SER A 62 24.04 -18.69 2.91
#